data_AF-S8FCI6-F1
#
_entry.id   AF-S8FCI6-F1
#
_cell.length_a   1.000
_cell.length_b   1.000
_cell.length_c   1.000
_cell.angle_alpha   90.00
_cell.angle_beta   90.00
_cell.angle_gamma   90.00
#
_symmetry.space_group_name_H-M   'P 1'
#
loop_
_entity.id
_entity.type
_entity.pdbx_description
1 polymer ?
#
loop_
_entity_poly.entity_id
_entity_poly.type
_entity_poly.pdbx_seq_one_letter_code
_entity_poly.pdbx_strand_id
1 'polypeptide(L)'
;MLLQLSLAGFAGFAAWKWSSSQEWIPSFAGITVPPQAVVINSRTYNVLGESGRFRQNAFDEHFNPTDTNPPFFQIFHPEFLRVLGDKPSIRAIASQPGAIFAHEAPVWFPETDEVFFGSRCNGPKGWHDCSANNFISKISMREVKAGVQALGNSDVPLDVTVTRLDTADVRQKTWGATGPYKSSILLVNSGNVDRPSSLALMNPQPPYNITVLLDNYYGRQFNSLNDAKIHPLSHKIFVTDPTYGFLQRFREPPMMKNQVYRFDPDSGNVRVVSDELVRPNGIAFSADGGTVYVADTGASIGFHGRNQTLPATIYEFDVNSKTQVFEHKRVFAYIDAGLPDGIQVDKFGNVYSSCGDGVHVWNRRGTLIGKFFTGKVSCNLVFAGDGNLVILAGDQVFLAKIAANGLNVAYP
;
A
#
# COMPACT_ATOMS: atom_id res chain seq x y z
N MET A 1 23.11 -75.23 1.71
CA MET A 1 22.52 -74.61 0.50
C MET A 1 21.52 -73.56 1.00
N LEU A 2 21.96 -72.30 1.22
CA LEU A 2 21.89 -71.19 0.26
C LEU A 2 20.41 -70.91 -0.11
N LEU A 3 19.76 -69.79 0.19
CA LEU A 3 20.19 -68.39 0.30
C LEU A 3 19.12 -67.58 1.07
N GLN A 4 19.50 -66.84 2.11
CA GLN A 4 18.80 -65.63 2.56
C GLN A 4 19.77 -64.47 2.27
N LEU A 5 19.40 -63.55 1.37
CA LEU A 5 20.13 -62.30 1.17
C LEU A 5 19.26 -61.15 1.66
N SER A 6 19.76 -60.50 2.70
CA SER A 6 19.25 -59.31 3.36
C SER A 6 19.52 -58.04 2.56
N LEU A 7 18.59 -57.09 2.69
CA LEU A 7 18.72 -55.68 2.29
C LEU A 7 20.00 -55.05 2.87
N ALA A 8 21.05 -54.95 2.06
CA ALA A 8 22.19 -54.06 2.31
C ALA A 8 22.92 -53.81 0.99
N GLY A 9 22.40 -52.90 0.16
CA GLY A 9 23.03 -52.66 -1.13
C GLY A 9 22.35 -51.65 -2.05
N PHE A 10 21.73 -50.59 -1.52
CA PHE A 10 21.34 -49.41 -2.32
C PHE A 10 21.35 -48.12 -1.47
N ALA A 11 22.37 -47.97 -0.62
CA ALA A 11 22.68 -46.71 0.06
C ALA A 11 24.02 -46.17 -0.48
N GLY A 12 23.98 -45.60 -1.68
CA GLY A 12 25.15 -45.00 -2.31
C GLY A 12 24.77 -44.52 -3.70
N PHE A 13 24.98 -43.23 -3.98
CA PHE A 13 24.67 -42.50 -5.23
C PHE A 13 23.28 -41.85 -5.38
N ALA A 14 22.83 -41.14 -4.34
CA ALA A 14 21.91 -40.00 -4.52
C ALA A 14 22.29 -38.75 -3.71
N ALA A 15 23.55 -38.67 -3.26
CA ALA A 15 24.18 -37.40 -2.92
C ALA A 15 24.98 -36.94 -4.14
N TRP A 16 25.04 -35.64 -4.37
CA TRP A 16 25.69 -34.99 -5.52
C TRP A 16 24.94 -35.01 -6.85
N LYS A 17 23.88 -34.20 -6.92
CA LYS A 17 23.76 -33.14 -7.93
C LYS A 17 22.82 -32.07 -7.41
N TRP A 18 23.26 -31.36 -6.37
CA TRP A 18 22.82 -29.98 -6.21
C TRP A 18 23.38 -29.21 -7.41
N SER A 19 22.51 -28.91 -8.36
CA SER A 19 22.78 -27.93 -9.39
C SER A 19 23.14 -26.62 -8.69
N SER A 20 24.43 -26.31 -8.63
CA SER A 20 24.95 -25.02 -8.21
C SER A 20 24.63 -23.98 -9.28
N SER A 21 23.38 -23.55 -9.38
CA SER A 21 23.18 -22.12 -9.59
C SER A 21 23.71 -21.50 -8.31
N GLN A 22 24.89 -20.86 -8.39
CA GLN A 22 25.42 -20.09 -7.28
C GLN A 22 24.35 -19.05 -6.94
N GLU A 23 23.55 -19.30 -5.91
CA GLU A 23 22.64 -18.30 -5.39
C GLU A 23 23.52 -17.12 -4.99
N TRP A 24 23.34 -16.01 -5.68
CA TRP A 24 24.06 -14.78 -5.37
C TRP A 24 23.75 -14.44 -3.91
N ILE A 25 24.77 -14.53 -3.05
CA ILE A 25 24.65 -14.18 -1.64
C ILE A 25 24.71 -12.65 -1.58
N PRO A 26 23.63 -11.98 -1.17
CA PRO A 26 23.64 -10.54 -1.05
C PRO A 26 24.67 -10.12 -0.01
N SER A 27 25.57 -9.19 -0.37
CA SER A 27 26.61 -8.67 0.50
C SER A 27 26.59 -7.15 0.51
N PHE A 28 26.79 -6.57 1.69
CA PHE A 28 26.99 -5.13 1.88
C PHE A 28 28.47 -4.72 1.84
N ALA A 29 29.39 -5.65 1.60
CA ALA A 29 30.82 -5.35 1.53
C ALA A 29 31.12 -4.35 0.40
N GLY A 30 31.84 -3.27 0.72
CA GLY A 30 32.21 -2.22 -0.23
C GLY A 30 31.07 -1.27 -0.60
N ILE A 31 29.89 -1.41 0.00
CA ILE A 31 28.75 -0.52 -0.24
C ILE A 31 28.86 0.71 0.66
N THR A 32 28.79 1.90 0.06
CA THR A 32 28.56 3.15 0.79
C THR A 32 27.09 3.25 1.16
N VAL A 33 26.79 3.31 2.45
CA VAL A 33 25.42 3.49 2.94
C VAL A 33 24.96 4.92 2.59
N PRO A 34 23.82 5.09 1.89
CA PRO A 34 23.32 6.42 1.55
C PRO A 34 22.96 7.26 2.77
N PRO A 35 22.85 8.60 2.63
CA PRO A 35 22.36 9.47 3.69
C PRO A 35 21.00 9.03 4.24
N GLN A 36 20.75 9.31 5.52
CA GLN A 36 19.53 8.92 6.23
C GLN A 36 19.22 7.42 6.18
N ALA A 37 20.18 6.54 5.87
CA ALA A 37 19.96 5.11 5.80
C ALA A 37 20.79 4.35 6.82
N VAL A 38 20.23 3.23 7.28
CA VAL A 38 20.93 2.26 8.13
C VAL A 38 20.81 0.86 7.52
N VAL A 39 21.87 0.06 7.64
CA VAL A 39 21.86 -1.33 7.20
C VAL A 39 21.36 -2.21 8.34
N ILE A 40 20.36 -3.03 8.03
CA ILE A 40 19.75 -3.98 8.95
C ILE A 40 20.27 -5.38 8.60
N ASN A 41 21.33 -5.80 9.29
CA ASN A 41 21.95 -7.10 9.05
C ASN A 41 21.07 -8.23 9.62
N SER A 42 20.41 -8.99 8.75
CA SER A 42 19.54 -10.13 9.13
C SER A 42 20.19 -11.12 10.09
N ARG A 43 21.49 -11.35 9.96
CA ARG A 43 22.20 -12.29 10.83
C ARG A 43 22.23 -11.88 12.30
N THR A 44 22.07 -10.59 12.62
CA THR A 44 22.10 -10.13 14.02
C THR A 44 20.80 -10.37 14.77
N TYR A 45 19.70 -10.67 14.07
CA TYR A 45 18.39 -10.93 14.67
C TYR A 45 17.75 -12.25 14.24
N ASN A 46 18.42 -13.04 13.38
CA ASN A 46 18.03 -14.42 13.11
C ASN A 46 18.02 -15.30 14.38
N VAL A 47 18.88 -14.98 15.35
CA VAL A 47 18.99 -15.68 16.63
C VAL A 47 19.07 -14.65 17.75
N LEU A 48 17.98 -14.43 18.46
CA LEU A 48 17.95 -13.51 19.61
C LEU A 48 18.50 -14.15 20.90
N GLY A 49 18.48 -15.49 20.99
CA GLY A 49 18.96 -16.24 22.16
C GLY A 49 18.02 -16.18 23.37
N GLU A 50 18.40 -16.87 24.45
CA GLU A 50 17.59 -16.98 25.68
C GLU A 50 17.34 -15.63 26.38
N SER A 51 18.27 -14.69 26.26
CA SER A 51 18.15 -13.32 26.78
C SER A 51 17.61 -12.32 25.75
N GLY A 52 17.18 -12.80 24.59
CA GLY A 52 16.63 -12.01 23.50
C GLY A 52 15.36 -11.28 23.89
N ARG A 53 15.19 -10.05 23.38
CA ARG A 53 13.94 -9.29 23.55
C ARG A 53 13.00 -9.57 22.38
N PHE A 54 11.90 -10.23 22.65
CA PHE A 54 10.83 -10.47 21.68
C PHE A 54 9.81 -9.35 21.75
N ARG A 55 9.42 -8.82 20.59
CA ARG A 55 8.30 -7.90 20.51
C ARG A 55 7.01 -8.60 20.91
N GLN A 56 6.22 -8.00 21.79
CA GLN A 56 4.97 -8.60 22.26
C GLN A 56 3.78 -8.19 21.38
N ASN A 57 3.86 -7.00 20.78
CA ASN A 57 2.84 -6.51 19.86
C ASN A 57 3.43 -5.79 18.64
N ALA A 58 3.40 -6.43 17.47
CA ALA A 58 3.89 -5.84 16.22
C ALA A 58 3.05 -4.65 15.72
N PHE A 59 1.89 -4.36 16.33
CA PHE A 59 1.13 -3.14 16.04
C PHE A 59 1.62 -1.91 16.79
N ASP A 60 2.25 -2.09 17.95
CA ASP A 60 2.63 -0.99 18.85
C ASP A 60 4.16 -0.92 19.04
N GLU A 61 4.86 -2.03 18.81
CA GLU A 61 6.32 -2.15 18.90
C GLU A 61 6.92 -2.26 17.49
N HIS A 62 7.49 -1.17 17.00
CA HIS A 62 8.11 -1.11 15.68
C HIS A 62 9.52 -1.71 15.68
N PHE A 63 9.92 -2.35 14.57
CA PHE A 63 11.26 -2.93 14.44
C PHE A 63 12.30 -1.86 14.06
N ASN A 64 12.95 -1.27 15.07
CA ASN A 64 14.04 -0.30 14.91
C ASN A 64 15.28 -0.70 15.74
N PRO A 65 16.05 -1.71 15.31
CA PRO A 65 17.16 -2.24 16.10
C PRO A 65 18.38 -1.31 16.18
N THR A 66 18.43 -0.24 15.38
CA THR A 66 19.52 0.76 15.38
C THR A 66 19.19 2.00 16.21
N ASP A 67 18.00 2.04 16.83
CA ASP A 67 17.51 3.18 17.62
C ASP A 67 17.65 4.53 16.90
N THR A 68 17.49 4.51 15.58
CA THR A 68 17.66 5.69 14.73
C THR A 68 16.39 6.51 14.75
N ASN A 69 16.52 7.84 14.84
CA ASN A 69 15.37 8.73 14.87
C ASN A 69 14.66 8.79 13.50
N PRO A 70 13.33 8.63 13.44
CA PRO A 70 12.56 8.80 12.22
C PRO A 70 12.52 10.27 11.73
N PRO A 71 12.34 10.50 10.42
CA PRO A 71 12.25 9.51 9.35
C PRO A 71 13.62 9.08 8.80
N PHE A 72 13.78 7.81 8.42
CA PHE A 72 15.01 7.27 7.82
C PHE A 72 14.72 6.02 6.96
N PHE A 73 15.72 5.52 6.23
CA PHE A 73 15.63 4.30 5.44
C PHE A 73 16.27 3.11 6.17
N GLN A 74 15.56 1.99 6.25
CA GLN A 74 16.13 0.72 6.68
C GLN A 74 16.46 -0.14 5.46
N ILE A 75 17.72 -0.56 5.32
CA ILE A 75 18.18 -1.40 4.21
C ILE A 75 18.34 -2.83 4.72
N PHE A 76 17.44 -3.72 4.32
CA PHE A 76 17.48 -5.16 4.66
C PHE A 76 18.23 -5.97 3.60
N HIS A 77 18.25 -5.47 2.35
CA HIS A 77 18.86 -6.15 1.21
C HIS A 77 19.52 -5.14 0.25
N PRO A 78 20.68 -5.45 -0.37
CA PRO A 78 21.37 -4.53 -1.28
C PRO A 78 20.54 -4.07 -2.50
N GLU A 79 19.56 -4.86 -2.96
CA GLU A 79 18.65 -4.44 -4.03
C GLU A 79 17.90 -3.14 -3.71
N PHE A 80 17.69 -2.82 -2.42
CA PHE A 80 17.04 -1.56 -2.03
C PHE A 80 17.88 -0.32 -2.37
N LEU A 81 19.20 -0.46 -2.55
CA LEU A 81 20.05 0.65 -3.00
C LEU A 81 19.68 1.10 -4.41
N ARG A 82 19.18 0.19 -5.27
CA ARG A 82 18.65 0.55 -6.59
C ARG A 82 17.34 1.33 -6.48
N VAL A 83 16.55 1.09 -5.44
CA VAL A 83 15.36 1.88 -5.14
C VAL A 83 15.76 3.27 -4.69
N LEU A 84 16.68 3.37 -3.73
CA LEU A 84 17.10 4.63 -3.13
C LEU A 84 17.89 5.53 -4.10
N GLY A 85 18.83 4.96 -4.86
CA GLY A 85 19.82 5.72 -5.63
C GLY A 85 20.92 6.33 -4.74
N ASP A 86 21.69 7.24 -5.32
CA ASP A 86 22.92 7.76 -4.68
C ASP A 86 22.65 8.82 -3.60
N LYS A 87 21.56 9.59 -3.75
CA LYS A 87 21.22 10.72 -2.88
C LYS A 87 19.74 10.67 -2.48
N PRO A 88 19.29 9.59 -1.82
CA PRO A 88 17.93 9.53 -1.33
C PRO A 88 17.73 10.55 -0.22
N SER A 89 16.49 10.97 -0.01
CA SER A 89 16.11 11.75 1.17
C SER A 89 14.68 11.49 1.55
N ILE A 90 14.35 11.50 2.84
CA ILE A 90 12.98 11.45 3.35
C ILE A 90 12.77 12.58 4.36
N ARG A 91 11.64 13.30 4.23
CA ARG A 91 11.26 14.40 5.13
C ARG A 91 9.76 14.57 5.20
N ALA A 92 9.26 15.11 6.31
CA ALA A 92 7.91 15.63 6.38
C ALA A 92 7.81 16.87 5.48
N ILE A 93 6.72 16.99 4.72
CA ILE A 93 6.45 18.12 3.83
C ILE A 93 5.19 18.91 4.22
N ALA A 94 4.31 18.31 5.03
CA ALA A 94 3.18 18.98 5.65
C ALA A 94 2.88 18.29 6.98
N SER A 95 2.47 19.07 7.99
CA SER A 95 2.19 18.57 9.33
C SER A 95 1.07 19.38 9.99
N GLN A 96 0.05 18.70 10.52
CA GLN A 96 -1.04 19.34 11.27
C GLN A 96 -1.34 18.48 12.51
N PRO A 97 -0.55 18.62 13.59
CA PRO A 97 -0.71 17.82 14.80
C PRO A 97 -2.16 17.88 15.33
N GLY A 98 -2.74 16.71 15.60
CA GLY A 98 -4.12 16.59 16.08
C GLY A 98 -5.20 16.54 14.99
N ALA A 99 -4.85 16.75 13.71
CA ALA A 99 -5.75 16.66 12.57
C ALA A 99 -5.35 15.51 11.64
N ILE A 100 -6.26 14.57 11.36
CA ILE A 100 -5.98 13.47 10.43
C ILE A 100 -6.37 13.89 9.00
N PHE A 101 -5.62 14.84 8.45
CA PHE A 101 -5.88 15.42 7.13
C PHE A 101 -5.28 14.61 5.97
N ALA A 102 -4.28 13.78 6.24
CA ALA A 102 -3.53 12.96 5.29
C ALA A 102 -3.74 11.48 5.59
N HIS A 103 -4.94 10.97 5.33
CA HIS A 103 -5.31 9.60 5.65
C HIS A 103 -5.17 8.69 4.43
N GLU A 104 -5.97 8.87 3.39
CA GLU A 104 -6.18 7.82 2.39
C GLU A 104 -6.23 8.34 0.96
N ALA A 105 -6.40 7.43 0.00
CA ALA A 105 -6.69 7.77 -1.39
C ALA A 105 -5.67 8.71 -2.09
N PRO A 106 -4.34 8.57 -1.90
CA PRO A 106 -3.38 9.41 -2.59
C PRO A 106 -3.37 9.08 -4.09
N VAL A 107 -3.58 10.11 -4.90
CA VAL A 107 -3.53 10.03 -6.36
C VAL A 107 -2.78 11.24 -6.90
N TRP A 108 -1.80 11.00 -7.76
CA TRP A 108 -1.08 12.05 -8.45
C TRP A 108 -1.72 12.32 -9.80
N PHE A 109 -2.00 13.59 -10.09
CA PHE A 109 -2.55 14.06 -11.36
C PHE A 109 -1.44 14.74 -12.18
N PRO A 110 -0.87 14.09 -13.21
CA PRO A 110 0.34 14.56 -13.89
C PRO A 110 0.19 15.93 -14.57
N GLU A 111 -0.97 16.22 -15.14
CA GLU A 111 -1.21 17.42 -15.94
C GLU A 111 -1.09 18.71 -15.10
N THR A 112 -1.52 18.65 -13.84
CA THR A 112 -1.38 19.78 -12.89
C THR A 112 -0.21 19.61 -11.93
N ASP A 113 0.40 18.42 -11.89
CA ASP A 113 1.47 18.04 -10.95
C ASP A 113 1.02 18.23 -9.49
N GLU A 114 -0.17 17.72 -9.19
CA GLU A 114 -0.81 17.80 -7.87
C GLU A 114 -1.05 16.40 -7.31
N VAL A 115 -0.93 16.24 -6.00
CA VAL A 115 -1.33 15.01 -5.29
C VAL A 115 -2.58 15.30 -4.49
N PHE A 116 -3.64 14.55 -4.76
CA PHE A 116 -4.91 14.59 -4.05
C PHE A 116 -4.97 13.45 -3.04
N PHE A 117 -5.63 13.65 -1.91
CA PHE A 117 -5.80 12.62 -0.88
C PHE A 117 -6.97 12.95 0.04
N GLY A 118 -7.54 11.93 0.67
CA GLY A 118 -8.66 12.02 1.62
C GLY A 118 -8.20 12.18 3.06
N SER A 119 -9.01 12.87 3.86
CA SER A 119 -8.89 12.93 5.31
C SER A 119 -9.63 11.79 6.01
N ARG A 120 -9.39 11.64 7.32
CA ARG A 120 -10.20 10.76 8.18
C ARG A 120 -11.23 11.58 8.94
N CYS A 121 -12.43 11.05 9.08
CA CYS A 121 -13.52 11.71 9.79
C CYS A 121 -13.38 11.69 11.32
N ASN A 122 -12.77 10.64 11.88
CA ASN A 122 -12.55 10.43 13.31
C ASN A 122 -11.04 10.49 13.63
N GLY A 123 -10.66 11.22 14.69
CA GLY A 123 -9.28 11.40 15.12
C GLY A 123 -9.17 11.80 16.61
N PRO A 124 -8.05 12.41 17.03
CA PRO A 124 -7.84 12.89 18.40
C PRO A 124 -8.89 13.92 18.86
N LYS A 125 -8.86 14.29 20.16
CA LYS A 125 -9.86 15.16 20.81
C LYS A 125 -10.21 16.40 19.96
N GLY A 126 -11.48 16.50 19.55
CA GLY A 126 -12.00 17.57 18.69
C GLY A 126 -12.21 17.17 17.22
N TRP A 127 -11.64 16.04 16.80
CA TRP A 127 -11.76 15.51 15.43
C TRP A 127 -12.81 14.37 15.35
N HIS A 128 -14.04 14.60 15.80
CA HIS A 128 -15.12 13.59 15.79
C HIS A 128 -16.29 13.96 14.87
N ASP A 129 -16.26 15.15 14.27
CA ASP A 129 -17.32 15.63 13.38
C ASP A 129 -17.06 15.17 11.95
N CYS A 130 -17.75 14.10 11.54
CA CYS A 130 -17.67 13.58 10.18
C CYS A 130 -18.18 14.57 9.12
N SER A 131 -18.99 15.56 9.49
CA SER A 131 -19.51 16.56 8.54
C SER A 131 -18.44 17.58 8.16
N ALA A 132 -17.60 17.98 9.12
CA ALA A 132 -16.52 18.93 8.92
C ALA A 132 -15.19 18.28 8.52
N ASN A 133 -14.93 17.04 8.95
CA ASN A 133 -13.61 16.40 8.85
C ASN A 133 -13.45 15.41 7.71
N ASN A 134 -14.50 15.17 6.92
CA ASN A 134 -14.42 14.34 5.73
C ASN A 134 -14.30 15.23 4.48
N PHE A 135 -13.10 15.32 3.92
CA PHE A 135 -12.78 16.16 2.78
C PHE A 135 -11.63 15.54 1.96
N ILE A 136 -11.51 15.98 0.71
CA ILE A 136 -10.31 15.77 -0.10
C ILE A 136 -9.45 17.02 0.03
N SER A 137 -8.15 16.81 0.13
CA SER A 137 -7.13 17.85 0.07
C SER A 137 -6.20 17.61 -1.13
N LYS A 138 -5.43 18.63 -1.49
CA LYS A 138 -4.34 18.51 -2.45
C LYS A 138 -3.10 19.29 -2.02
N ILE A 139 -1.95 18.85 -2.51
CA ILE A 139 -0.67 19.56 -2.47
C ILE A 139 -0.12 19.74 -3.89
N SER A 140 0.61 20.84 -4.10
CA SER A 140 1.31 21.10 -5.36
C SER A 140 2.70 20.47 -5.33
N MET A 141 2.98 19.51 -6.22
CA MET A 141 4.33 18.95 -6.32
C MET A 141 5.34 19.97 -6.88
N ARG A 142 4.89 21.03 -7.56
CA ARG A 142 5.75 22.14 -7.97
C ARG A 142 6.26 22.92 -6.76
N GLU A 143 5.39 23.22 -5.79
CA GLU A 143 5.77 23.86 -4.52
C GLU A 143 6.72 22.96 -3.72
N VAL A 144 6.40 21.68 -3.61
CA VAL A 144 7.26 20.67 -2.96
C VAL A 144 8.65 20.63 -3.60
N LYS A 145 8.73 20.53 -4.94
CA LYS A 145 9.99 20.48 -5.69
C LYS A 145 10.81 21.76 -5.51
N ALA A 146 10.17 22.93 -5.54
CA ALA A 146 10.83 24.21 -5.28
C ALA A 146 11.39 24.29 -3.84
N GLY A 147 10.61 23.85 -2.85
CA GLY A 147 11.06 23.78 -1.46
C GLY A 147 12.24 22.83 -1.26
N VAL A 148 12.18 21.63 -1.86
CA VAL A 148 13.30 20.67 -1.86
C VAL A 148 14.55 21.27 -2.49
N GLN A 149 14.41 21.96 -3.63
CA GLN A 149 15.53 22.60 -4.31
C GLN A 149 16.17 23.70 -3.45
N ALA A 150 15.37 24.52 -2.77
CA ALA A 150 15.84 25.58 -1.90
C ALA A 150 16.63 25.07 -0.69
N LEU A 151 16.27 23.88 -0.17
CA LEU A 151 16.95 23.23 0.95
C LEU A 151 18.25 22.48 0.56
N GLY A 152 18.46 22.22 -0.73
CA GLY A 152 19.63 21.48 -1.22
C GLY A 152 19.71 20.07 -0.59
N ASN A 153 20.82 19.78 0.10
CA ASN A 153 21.05 18.49 0.75
C ASN A 153 20.44 18.37 2.15
N SER A 154 19.80 19.43 2.66
CA SER A 154 19.15 19.40 3.98
C SER A 154 17.90 18.52 3.96
N ASP A 155 17.69 17.76 5.02
CA ASP A 155 16.54 16.88 5.23
C ASP A 155 15.50 17.45 6.22
N VAL A 156 15.63 18.74 6.56
CA VAL A 156 14.68 19.44 7.42
C VAL A 156 13.25 19.40 6.84
N PRO A 157 12.22 19.41 7.71
CA PRO A 157 10.83 19.45 7.27
C PRO A 157 10.52 20.66 6.37
N LEU A 158 9.61 20.45 5.42
CA LEU A 158 8.92 21.52 4.69
C LEU A 158 7.53 21.74 5.27
N ASP A 159 6.96 22.89 4.97
CA ASP A 159 5.57 23.24 5.28
C ASP A 159 4.88 23.74 4.00
N VAL A 160 4.51 22.80 3.14
CA VAL A 160 3.84 23.11 1.87
C VAL A 160 2.35 23.32 2.09
N THR A 161 1.76 24.13 1.22
CA THR A 161 0.34 24.46 1.29
C THR A 161 -0.53 23.23 1.03
N VAL A 162 -1.34 22.86 2.02
CA VAL A 162 -2.38 21.83 1.87
C VAL A 162 -3.71 22.53 1.60
N THR A 163 -4.21 22.40 0.37
CA THR A 163 -5.49 22.99 -0.03
C THR A 163 -6.61 22.00 0.15
N ARG A 164 -7.52 22.27 1.10
CA ARG A 164 -8.78 21.54 1.24
C ARG A 164 -9.73 21.89 0.10
N LEU A 165 -10.35 20.89 -0.51
CA LEU A 165 -11.35 21.08 -1.56
C LEU A 165 -12.74 21.20 -0.94
N ASP A 166 -13.49 22.22 -1.36
CA ASP A 166 -14.92 22.30 -1.09
C ASP A 166 -15.67 21.51 -2.16
N THR A 167 -16.17 20.35 -1.75
CA THR A 167 -16.86 19.41 -2.62
C THR A 167 -18.07 18.90 -1.86
N ALA A 168 -19.23 19.52 -2.12
CA ALA A 168 -20.48 19.17 -1.45
C ALA A 168 -20.82 17.66 -1.54
N ASP A 169 -20.32 17.00 -2.58
CA ASP A 169 -20.54 15.57 -2.87
C ASP A 169 -19.54 14.60 -2.21
N VAL A 170 -18.37 15.06 -1.76
CA VAL A 170 -17.29 14.23 -1.16
C VAL A 170 -17.59 13.80 0.29
N ARG A 171 -18.83 13.99 0.75
CA ARG A 171 -19.29 13.51 2.07
C ARG A 171 -19.34 11.97 2.24
N GLN A 172 -18.79 11.19 1.31
CA GLN A 172 -18.90 9.72 1.27
C GLN A 172 -17.67 8.94 1.78
N LYS A 173 -16.75 9.56 2.53
CA LYS A 173 -15.50 8.94 3.02
C LYS A 173 -14.69 8.28 1.90
N THR A 174 -13.95 9.11 1.16
CA THR A 174 -13.06 8.66 0.08
C THR A 174 -11.84 7.98 0.68
N TRP A 175 -11.77 6.65 0.57
CA TRP A 175 -10.68 5.85 1.14
C TRP A 175 -9.74 5.26 0.08
N GLY A 176 -10.13 5.28 -1.18
CA GLY A 176 -9.26 4.90 -2.28
C GLY A 176 -9.36 5.92 -3.41
N ALA A 177 -8.30 6.01 -4.19
CA ALA A 177 -8.32 6.71 -5.46
C ALA A 177 -7.26 6.13 -6.41
N THR A 178 -7.55 6.19 -7.70
CA THR A 178 -6.61 5.80 -8.74
C THR A 178 -6.86 6.60 -10.02
N GLY A 179 -6.05 6.34 -11.04
CA GLY A 179 -6.04 7.08 -12.29
C GLY A 179 -4.86 8.05 -12.39
N PRO A 180 -4.92 9.01 -13.32
CA PRO A 180 -6.11 9.44 -14.07
C PRO A 180 -6.82 8.36 -14.90
N TYR A 181 -8.14 8.45 -15.02
CA TYR A 181 -8.96 7.64 -15.92
C TYR A 181 -9.89 8.56 -16.71
N LYS A 182 -9.78 8.57 -18.05
CA LYS A 182 -10.54 9.50 -18.91
C LYS A 182 -10.42 10.96 -18.42
N SER A 183 -9.18 11.40 -18.14
CA SER A 183 -8.82 12.72 -17.59
C SER A 183 -9.48 13.10 -16.25
N SER A 184 -9.99 12.11 -15.52
CA SER A 184 -10.61 12.29 -14.21
C SER A 184 -9.88 11.48 -13.14
N ILE A 185 -10.06 11.85 -11.88
CA ILE A 185 -9.63 11.02 -10.76
C ILE A 185 -10.74 9.99 -10.47
N LEU A 186 -10.40 8.70 -10.42
CA LEU A 186 -11.33 7.67 -9.98
C LEU A 186 -11.30 7.60 -8.45
N LEU A 187 -12.38 8.02 -7.80
CA LEU A 187 -12.59 7.95 -6.37
C LEU A 187 -13.28 6.63 -5.98
N VAL A 188 -12.83 6.07 -4.85
CA VAL A 188 -13.46 4.93 -4.18
C VAL A 188 -14.06 5.44 -2.87
N ASN A 189 -15.38 5.50 -2.85
CA ASN A 189 -16.15 6.02 -1.73
C ASN A 189 -16.69 4.87 -0.90
N SER A 190 -16.34 4.83 0.38
CA SER A 190 -16.87 3.81 1.28
C SER A 190 -18.36 4.02 1.58
N GLY A 191 -18.91 5.21 1.32
CA GLY A 191 -20.30 5.55 1.58
C GLY A 191 -20.59 5.81 3.06
N ASN A 192 -21.86 5.97 3.39
CA ASN A 192 -22.34 6.13 4.78
C ASN A 192 -23.80 5.63 4.91
N VAL A 193 -24.48 5.93 6.01
CA VAL A 193 -25.88 5.54 6.22
C VAL A 193 -26.86 6.20 5.24
N ASP A 194 -26.53 7.39 4.72
CA ASP A 194 -27.39 8.18 3.83
C ASP A 194 -27.02 8.02 2.35
N ARG A 195 -25.82 7.47 2.05
CA ARG A 195 -25.28 7.38 0.70
C ARG A 195 -24.62 6.01 0.44
N PRO A 196 -24.87 5.40 -0.72
CA PRO A 196 -24.28 4.12 -1.07
C PRO A 196 -22.76 4.23 -1.19
N SER A 197 -22.07 3.11 -1.01
CA SER A 197 -20.65 3.02 -1.36
C SER A 197 -20.53 3.02 -2.88
N SER A 198 -19.55 3.73 -3.45
CA SER A 198 -19.50 3.98 -4.88
C SER A 198 -18.10 4.11 -5.48
N LEU A 199 -18.01 3.84 -6.78
CA LEU A 199 -16.93 4.32 -7.66
C LEU A 199 -17.42 5.58 -8.37
N ALA A 200 -16.61 6.64 -8.38
CA ALA A 200 -16.99 7.89 -9.02
C ALA A 200 -15.80 8.57 -9.72
N LEU A 201 -16.06 9.33 -10.77
CA LEU A 201 -15.08 10.20 -11.42
C LEU A 201 -15.18 11.60 -10.84
N MET A 202 -14.06 12.20 -10.47
CA MET A 202 -13.96 13.59 -10.06
C MET A 202 -13.12 14.36 -11.08
N ASN A 203 -13.65 15.49 -11.55
CA ASN A 203 -12.85 16.44 -12.31
C ASN A 203 -11.72 16.99 -11.40
N PRO A 204 -10.44 16.90 -11.79
CA PRO A 204 -9.32 17.39 -10.98
C PRO A 204 -9.27 18.93 -10.88
N GLN A 205 -10.08 19.65 -11.65
CA GLN A 205 -10.17 21.11 -11.66
C GLN A 205 -11.50 21.60 -11.09
N PRO A 206 -11.53 22.82 -10.49
CA PRO A 206 -12.76 23.47 -10.08
C PRO A 206 -13.79 23.49 -11.23
N PRO A 207 -15.08 23.23 -10.95
CA PRO A 207 -15.70 23.08 -9.63
C PRO A 207 -15.64 21.65 -9.04
N TYR A 208 -14.75 20.79 -9.52
CA TYR A 208 -14.55 19.41 -9.03
C TYR A 208 -15.80 18.52 -9.15
N ASN A 209 -16.52 18.62 -10.28
CA ASN A 209 -17.72 17.85 -10.54
C ASN A 209 -17.48 16.34 -10.37
N ILE A 210 -18.44 15.65 -9.74
CA ILE A 210 -18.39 14.22 -9.48
C ILE A 210 -19.46 13.48 -10.30
N THR A 211 -19.13 12.34 -10.87
CA THR A 211 -20.06 11.44 -11.56
C THR A 211 -19.91 10.03 -11.04
N VAL A 212 -20.98 9.48 -10.46
CA VAL A 212 -21.01 8.09 -9.98
C VAL A 212 -21.05 7.12 -11.17
N LEU A 213 -20.20 6.09 -11.13
CA LEU A 213 -20.13 5.04 -12.15
C LEU A 213 -20.79 3.73 -11.70
N LEU A 214 -20.66 3.40 -10.41
CA LEU A 214 -21.13 2.14 -9.83
C LEU A 214 -21.37 2.34 -8.34
N ASP A 215 -22.52 1.89 -7.82
CA ASP A 215 -22.87 2.01 -6.39
C ASP A 215 -23.60 0.79 -5.80
N ASN A 216 -23.78 -0.26 -6.60
CA ASN A 216 -24.45 -1.48 -6.19
C ASN A 216 -23.98 -2.71 -7.00
N TYR A 217 -24.26 -3.90 -6.45
CA TYR A 217 -24.07 -5.19 -7.12
C TYR A 217 -25.42 -5.88 -7.32
N TYR A 218 -26.03 -5.69 -8.51
CA TYR A 218 -27.37 -6.18 -8.85
C TYR A 218 -28.44 -5.75 -7.84
N GLY A 219 -28.42 -4.48 -7.44
CA GLY A 219 -29.32 -3.90 -6.44
C GLY A 219 -28.93 -4.13 -4.99
N ARG A 220 -27.87 -4.93 -4.70
CA ARG A 220 -27.33 -5.08 -3.35
C ARG A 220 -26.26 -4.04 -3.07
N GLN A 221 -26.27 -3.50 -1.86
CA GLN A 221 -25.28 -2.53 -1.43
C GLN A 221 -23.93 -3.18 -1.15
N PHE A 222 -22.85 -2.61 -1.69
CA PHE A 222 -21.48 -2.92 -1.28
C PHE A 222 -21.27 -2.69 0.21
N ASN A 223 -20.33 -3.44 0.80
CA ASN A 223 -20.01 -3.35 2.23
C ASN A 223 -19.46 -1.96 2.56
N SER A 224 -18.31 -1.63 1.95
CA SER A 224 -17.66 -0.32 1.96
C SER A 224 -16.43 -0.42 1.07
N LEU A 225 -16.60 -0.10 -0.21
CA LEU A 225 -15.50 -0.09 -1.17
C LEU A 225 -14.33 0.73 -0.60
N ASN A 226 -13.12 0.19 -0.71
CA ASN A 226 -11.97 0.71 0.00
C ASN A 226 -10.88 1.17 -0.97
N ASP A 227 -10.18 0.27 -1.68
CA ASP A 227 -9.17 0.65 -2.66
C ASP A 227 -9.45 0.04 -4.04
N ALA A 228 -8.93 0.69 -5.08
CA ALA A 228 -9.11 0.24 -6.46
C ALA A 228 -7.88 0.48 -7.34
N LYS A 229 -7.72 -0.38 -8.35
CA LYS A 229 -6.79 -0.16 -9.45
C LYS A 229 -7.42 -0.48 -10.78
N ILE A 230 -6.99 0.27 -11.78
CA ILE A 230 -7.31 0.02 -13.18
C ILE A 230 -6.27 -0.97 -13.72
N HIS A 231 -6.75 -2.04 -14.35
CA HIS A 231 -5.87 -3.05 -14.93
C HIS A 231 -5.12 -2.47 -16.13
N PRO A 232 -3.79 -2.66 -16.22
CA PRO A 232 -2.94 -1.89 -17.13
C PRO A 232 -3.25 -2.07 -18.62
N LEU A 233 -3.71 -3.25 -19.04
CA LEU A 233 -4.02 -3.55 -20.44
C LEU A 233 -5.51 -3.41 -20.80
N SER A 234 -6.41 -3.95 -19.96
CA SER A 234 -7.85 -3.95 -20.24
C SER A 234 -8.59 -2.66 -19.86
N HIS A 235 -7.96 -1.83 -19.03
CA HIS A 235 -8.53 -0.61 -18.45
C HIS A 235 -9.80 -0.81 -17.61
N LYS A 236 -10.03 -2.04 -17.14
CA LYS A 236 -11.15 -2.38 -16.27
C LYS A 236 -10.78 -2.12 -14.81
N ILE A 237 -11.76 -1.74 -14.01
CA ILE A 237 -11.54 -1.30 -12.62
C ILE A 237 -11.69 -2.50 -11.70
N PHE A 238 -10.71 -2.72 -10.84
CA PHE A 238 -10.74 -3.73 -9.79
C PHE A 238 -10.80 -3.05 -8.44
N VAL A 239 -11.73 -3.45 -7.58
CA VAL A 239 -12.01 -2.78 -6.31
C VAL A 239 -12.22 -3.78 -5.17
N THR A 240 -11.70 -3.46 -4.00
CA THR A 240 -11.85 -4.25 -2.77
C THR A 240 -13.06 -3.77 -1.95
N ASP A 241 -13.83 -4.71 -1.40
CA ASP A 241 -15.06 -4.43 -0.64
C ASP A 241 -15.03 -5.01 0.79
N PRO A 242 -14.18 -4.47 1.68
CA PRO A 242 -14.14 -4.86 3.09
C PRO A 242 -15.33 -4.31 3.90
N THR A 243 -15.54 -4.84 5.10
CA THR A 243 -16.60 -4.41 6.05
C THR A 243 -16.23 -3.26 6.98
N TYR A 244 -15.24 -2.45 6.63
CA TYR A 244 -14.75 -1.38 7.52
C TYR A 244 -15.83 -0.36 7.87
N GLY A 245 -16.74 -0.02 6.95
CA GLY A 245 -17.80 0.96 7.23
C GLY A 245 -18.74 0.54 8.35
N PHE A 246 -19.06 -0.75 8.42
CA PHE A 246 -19.81 -1.33 9.53
C PHE A 246 -18.99 -1.33 10.82
N LEU A 247 -17.73 -1.77 10.77
CA LEU A 247 -16.88 -1.91 11.95
C LEU A 247 -16.47 -0.55 12.56
N GLN A 248 -16.44 0.49 11.74
CA GLN A 248 -16.23 1.88 12.16
C GLN A 248 -17.55 2.64 12.39
N ARG A 249 -18.69 1.94 12.40
CA ARG A 249 -20.01 2.44 12.81
C ARG A 249 -20.55 3.59 11.96
N PHE A 250 -20.31 3.56 10.66
CA PHE A 250 -20.89 4.55 9.74
C PHE A 250 -21.66 3.94 8.58
N ARG A 251 -21.82 2.62 8.56
CA ARG A 251 -22.71 1.88 7.66
C ARG A 251 -23.43 0.78 8.42
N GLU A 252 -24.54 0.35 7.84
CA GLU A 252 -25.32 -0.79 8.30
C GLU A 252 -24.54 -2.10 8.19
N PRO A 253 -24.99 -3.17 8.88
CA PRO A 253 -24.40 -4.50 8.75
C PRO A 253 -24.28 -4.95 7.29
N PRO A 254 -23.14 -5.56 6.90
CA PRO A 254 -22.91 -6.01 5.54
C PRO A 254 -23.85 -7.15 5.16
N MET A 255 -24.30 -7.15 3.89
CA MET A 255 -25.12 -8.22 3.31
C MET A 255 -24.34 -9.11 2.33
N MET A 256 -23.08 -8.77 2.06
CA MET A 256 -22.21 -9.48 1.12
C MET A 256 -20.90 -9.87 1.80
N LYS A 257 -20.22 -10.89 1.26
CA LYS A 257 -18.89 -11.26 1.72
C LYS A 257 -17.88 -10.15 1.45
N ASN A 258 -16.75 -10.18 2.14
CA ASN A 258 -15.56 -9.45 1.74
C ASN A 258 -15.05 -10.03 0.41
N GLN A 259 -15.01 -9.22 -0.64
CA GLN A 259 -14.71 -9.67 -2.00
C GLN A 259 -13.91 -8.64 -2.78
N VAL A 260 -13.32 -9.09 -3.89
CA VAL A 260 -12.75 -8.22 -4.92
C VAL A 260 -13.64 -8.30 -6.15
N TYR A 261 -14.01 -7.14 -6.69
CA TYR A 261 -14.87 -7.02 -7.87
C TYR A 261 -14.09 -6.46 -9.05
N ARG A 262 -14.46 -6.88 -10.26
CA ARG A 262 -14.10 -6.23 -11.52
C ARG A 262 -15.33 -5.51 -12.07
N PHE A 263 -15.18 -4.23 -12.36
CA PHE A 263 -16.15 -3.38 -13.02
C PHE A 263 -15.69 -2.98 -14.42
N ASP A 264 -16.58 -3.14 -15.39
CA ASP A 264 -16.41 -2.74 -16.78
C ASP A 264 -17.24 -1.48 -17.06
N PRO A 265 -16.63 -0.29 -17.10
CA PRO A 265 -17.36 0.96 -17.28
C PRO A 265 -17.99 1.12 -18.68
N ASP A 266 -17.54 0.35 -19.68
CA ASP A 266 -18.08 0.47 -21.05
C ASP A 266 -19.34 -0.38 -21.24
N SER A 267 -19.42 -1.53 -20.57
CA SER A 267 -20.58 -2.43 -20.64
C SER A 267 -21.49 -2.40 -19.40
N GLY A 268 -21.03 -1.77 -18.31
CA GLY A 268 -21.70 -1.79 -17.01
C GLY A 268 -21.56 -3.12 -16.25
N ASN A 269 -20.85 -4.10 -16.80
CA ASN A 269 -20.72 -5.41 -16.18
C ASN A 269 -19.87 -5.37 -14.92
N VAL A 270 -20.41 -5.90 -13.82
CA VAL A 270 -19.70 -6.09 -12.55
C VAL A 270 -19.71 -7.57 -12.18
N ARG A 271 -18.57 -8.10 -11.74
CA ARG A 271 -18.47 -9.49 -11.27
C ARG A 271 -17.43 -9.64 -10.17
N VAL A 272 -17.61 -10.64 -9.32
CA VAL A 272 -16.60 -11.06 -8.34
C VAL A 272 -15.43 -11.71 -9.08
N VAL A 273 -14.21 -11.38 -8.65
CA VAL A 273 -12.97 -11.99 -9.16
C VAL A 273 -12.17 -12.74 -8.10
N SER A 274 -12.44 -12.49 -6.81
CA SER A 274 -11.95 -13.30 -5.68
C SER A 274 -12.83 -13.10 -4.45
N ASP A 275 -13.05 -14.16 -3.66
CA ASP A 275 -13.66 -14.13 -2.33
C ASP A 275 -12.81 -14.84 -1.25
N GLU A 276 -11.51 -15.02 -1.53
CA GLU A 276 -10.59 -15.82 -0.71
C GLU A 276 -9.88 -15.03 0.41
N LEU A 277 -10.08 -13.71 0.49
CA LEU A 277 -9.39 -12.81 1.43
C LEU A 277 -10.26 -12.54 2.65
N VAL A 278 -9.66 -12.47 3.84
CA VAL A 278 -10.41 -12.20 5.09
C VAL A 278 -10.90 -10.77 5.09
N ARG A 279 -10.03 -9.80 4.77
CA ARG A 279 -10.39 -8.41 4.60
C ARG A 279 -9.50 -7.72 3.55
N PRO A 280 -9.91 -7.75 2.26
CA PRO A 280 -9.15 -7.17 1.17
C PRO A 280 -9.06 -5.64 1.36
N ASN A 281 -7.88 -5.08 1.13
CA ASN A 281 -7.61 -3.64 1.28
C ASN A 281 -6.88 -3.14 0.01
N GLY A 282 -5.61 -2.72 0.09
CA GLY A 282 -4.87 -2.19 -1.05
C GLY A 282 -4.68 -3.22 -2.15
N ILE A 283 -4.67 -2.75 -3.40
CA ILE A 283 -4.54 -3.57 -4.60
C ILE A 283 -3.56 -2.94 -5.59
N ALA A 284 -2.75 -3.75 -6.27
CA ALA A 284 -1.88 -3.30 -7.35
C ALA A 284 -1.62 -4.41 -8.37
N PHE A 285 -1.43 -4.03 -9.64
CA PHE A 285 -1.04 -4.95 -10.71
C PHE A 285 0.46 -4.85 -11.01
N SER A 286 1.05 -5.95 -11.46
CA SER A 286 2.30 -5.92 -12.21
C SER A 286 2.13 -5.10 -13.50
N ALA A 287 3.25 -4.65 -14.07
CA ALA A 287 3.24 -3.81 -15.28
C ALA A 287 2.55 -4.47 -16.49
N ASP A 288 2.67 -5.80 -16.61
CA ASP A 288 2.02 -6.60 -17.65
C ASP A 288 0.57 -6.97 -17.32
N GLY A 289 0.09 -6.66 -16.11
CA GLY A 289 -1.25 -7.02 -15.62
C GLY A 289 -1.45 -8.50 -15.33
N GLY A 290 -0.42 -9.35 -15.49
CA GLY A 290 -0.53 -10.79 -15.30
C GLY A 290 -0.54 -11.23 -13.84
N THR A 291 -0.07 -10.37 -12.93
CA THR A 291 -0.06 -10.59 -11.48
C THR A 291 -0.80 -9.46 -10.78
N VAL A 292 -1.58 -9.80 -9.76
CA VAL A 292 -2.20 -8.82 -8.86
C VAL A 292 -1.78 -9.10 -7.43
N TYR A 293 -1.45 -8.04 -6.71
CA TYR A 293 -1.15 -8.05 -5.28
C TYR A 293 -2.34 -7.45 -4.53
N VAL A 294 -2.80 -8.13 -3.48
CA VAL A 294 -3.90 -7.64 -2.63
C VAL A 294 -3.50 -7.78 -1.17
N ALA A 295 -3.59 -6.67 -0.42
CA ALA A 295 -3.41 -6.66 1.02
C ALA A 295 -4.61 -7.32 1.70
N ASP A 296 -4.33 -8.19 2.68
CA ASP A 296 -5.31 -8.75 3.60
C ASP A 296 -5.02 -8.27 5.01
N THR A 297 -5.98 -7.55 5.56
CA THR A 297 -5.92 -6.92 6.89
C THR A 297 -6.76 -7.66 7.93
N GLY A 298 -7.00 -8.96 7.73
CA GLY A 298 -7.81 -9.80 8.61
C GLY A 298 -7.43 -9.75 10.10
N ALA A 299 -6.20 -9.40 10.44
CA ALA A 299 -5.77 -9.13 11.82
C ALA A 299 -6.48 -7.95 12.49
N SER A 300 -7.13 -7.07 11.72
CA SER A 300 -8.10 -6.09 12.23
C SER A 300 -9.48 -6.73 12.38
N ILE A 301 -9.81 -7.24 13.57
CA ILE A 301 -11.10 -7.92 13.82
C ILE A 301 -12.21 -6.97 14.26
N GLY A 302 -12.02 -5.66 14.10
CA GLY A 302 -13.05 -4.65 14.33
C GLY A 302 -13.42 -4.54 15.80
N PHE A 303 -14.66 -4.90 16.17
CA PHE A 303 -15.16 -4.79 17.55
C PHE A 303 -14.38 -5.62 18.57
N HIS A 304 -13.66 -6.64 18.11
CA HIS A 304 -12.83 -7.50 18.96
C HIS A 304 -11.35 -7.05 19.02
N GLY A 305 -11.02 -5.89 18.44
CA GLY A 305 -9.67 -5.33 18.46
C GLY A 305 -8.78 -5.90 17.35
N ARG A 306 -7.56 -6.33 17.73
CA ARG A 306 -6.52 -6.82 16.83
C ARG A 306 -6.15 -8.26 17.21
N ASN A 307 -5.94 -9.11 16.22
CA ASN A 307 -5.44 -10.48 16.42
C ASN A 307 -4.29 -10.77 15.45
N GLN A 308 -3.07 -10.79 15.97
CA GLN A 308 -1.83 -10.99 15.23
C GLN A 308 -1.69 -12.39 14.59
N THR A 309 -2.58 -13.34 14.93
CA THR A 309 -2.59 -14.68 14.32
C THR A 309 -3.37 -14.74 13.00
N LEU A 310 -4.09 -13.67 12.67
CA LEU A 310 -4.86 -13.53 11.44
C LEU A 310 -4.07 -12.74 10.38
N PRO A 311 -4.55 -12.65 9.12
CA PRO A 311 -3.78 -12.05 8.04
C PRO A 311 -3.37 -10.59 8.31
N ALA A 312 -2.06 -10.36 8.26
CA ALA A 312 -1.41 -9.08 8.01
C ALA A 312 -0.46 -9.34 6.82
N THR A 313 -1.05 -9.64 5.67
CA THR A 313 -0.36 -10.37 4.60
C THR A 313 -0.73 -9.78 3.26
N ILE A 314 0.25 -9.61 2.38
CA ILE A 314 0.02 -9.33 0.98
C ILE A 314 -0.01 -10.68 0.26
N TYR A 315 -1.10 -10.95 -0.44
CA TYR A 315 -1.22 -12.11 -1.31
C TYR A 315 -1.03 -11.69 -2.77
N GLU A 316 -0.48 -12.59 -3.57
CA GLU A 316 -0.47 -12.46 -5.02
C GLU A 316 -1.37 -13.50 -5.67
N PHE A 317 -1.87 -13.17 -6.86
CA PHE A 317 -2.70 -14.05 -7.69
C PHE A 317 -2.26 -13.90 -9.16
N ASP A 318 -2.46 -14.96 -9.92
CA ASP A 318 -2.43 -14.87 -11.38
C ASP A 318 -3.72 -14.22 -11.87
N VAL A 319 -3.62 -13.31 -12.82
CA VAL A 319 -4.78 -12.70 -13.47
C VAL A 319 -5.04 -13.46 -14.76
N ASN A 320 -6.15 -14.20 -14.82
CA ASN A 320 -6.49 -14.97 -16.00
C ASN A 320 -6.59 -14.06 -17.25
N SER A 321 -5.80 -14.33 -18.28
CA SER A 321 -5.70 -13.45 -19.46
C SER A 321 -7.01 -13.25 -20.23
N LYS A 322 -7.96 -14.18 -20.11
CA LYS A 322 -9.25 -14.11 -20.81
C LYS A 322 -10.36 -13.56 -19.93
N THR A 323 -10.52 -14.14 -18.75
CA THR A 323 -11.64 -13.78 -17.85
C THR A 323 -11.24 -12.61 -16.97
N GLN A 324 -9.98 -12.51 -16.57
CA GLN A 324 -9.43 -11.67 -15.51
C GLN A 324 -9.91 -12.04 -14.11
N VAL A 325 -10.34 -13.30 -13.91
CA VAL A 325 -10.53 -13.84 -12.56
C VAL A 325 -9.15 -14.00 -11.90
N PHE A 326 -9.10 -13.91 -10.56
CA PHE A 326 -7.87 -14.14 -9.82
C PHE A 326 -7.73 -15.63 -9.54
N GLU A 327 -6.57 -16.19 -9.84
CA GLU A 327 -6.27 -17.62 -9.75
C GLU A 327 -5.04 -17.84 -8.88
N HIS A 328 -4.93 -19.04 -8.29
CA HIS A 328 -3.76 -19.50 -7.55
C HIS A 328 -3.27 -18.51 -6.46
N LYS A 329 -4.12 -18.20 -5.47
CA LYS A 329 -3.74 -17.39 -4.30
C LYS A 329 -2.44 -17.90 -3.67
N ARG A 330 -1.43 -17.04 -3.57
CA ARG A 330 -0.15 -17.32 -2.92
C ARG A 330 0.21 -16.22 -1.93
N VAL A 331 0.88 -16.60 -0.85
CA VAL A 331 1.51 -15.60 0.03
C VAL A 331 2.63 -14.93 -0.77
N PHE A 332 2.56 -13.61 -0.89
CA PHE A 332 3.66 -12.82 -1.43
C PHE A 332 4.55 -12.34 -0.29
N ALA A 333 3.97 -11.67 0.72
CA ALA A 333 4.72 -11.14 1.85
C ALA A 333 3.89 -11.12 3.13
N TYR A 334 4.53 -11.46 4.26
CA TYR A 334 4.03 -11.15 5.60
C TYR A 334 4.77 -9.91 6.11
N ILE A 335 4.03 -8.92 6.61
CA ILE A 335 4.62 -7.63 6.98
C ILE A 335 5.27 -7.68 8.37
N ASP A 336 6.11 -6.68 8.65
CA ASP A 336 6.80 -6.60 9.94
C ASP A 336 6.03 -5.86 11.06
N ALA A 337 5.20 -4.86 10.72
CA ALA A 337 4.57 -3.98 11.70
C ALA A 337 3.17 -3.53 11.25
N GLY A 338 2.15 -3.73 12.08
CA GLY A 338 0.78 -3.30 11.82
C GLY A 338 0.02 -4.14 10.79
N LEU A 339 -0.49 -3.49 9.74
CA LEU A 339 -1.27 -4.09 8.64
C LEU A 339 -0.78 -3.54 7.30
N PRO A 340 -0.75 -4.35 6.22
CA PRO A 340 -0.55 -3.81 4.88
C PRO A 340 -1.83 -3.10 4.45
N ASP A 341 -1.73 -1.83 4.07
CA ASP A 341 -2.87 -1.03 3.62
C ASP A 341 -2.75 -0.80 2.10
N GLY A 342 -2.70 0.44 1.61
CA GLY A 342 -2.43 0.76 0.21
C GLY A 342 -1.18 0.09 -0.39
N ILE A 343 -1.26 -0.31 -1.67
CA ILE A 343 -0.17 -0.98 -2.41
C ILE A 343 0.21 -0.19 -3.67
N GLN A 344 1.52 -0.11 -3.95
CA GLN A 344 2.05 0.38 -5.23
C GLN A 344 3.13 -0.57 -5.76
N VAL A 345 3.36 -0.53 -7.08
CA VAL A 345 4.42 -1.29 -7.75
C VAL A 345 5.30 -0.32 -8.53
N ASP A 346 6.63 -0.52 -8.47
CA ASP A 346 7.58 0.27 -9.26
C ASP A 346 7.92 -0.39 -10.61
N LYS A 347 8.62 0.34 -11.48
CA LYS A 347 9.10 -0.17 -12.79
C LYS A 347 10.12 -1.31 -12.66
N PHE A 348 10.69 -1.51 -11.48
CA PHE A 348 11.55 -2.63 -11.18
C PHE A 348 10.77 -3.88 -10.74
N GLY A 349 9.46 -3.75 -10.53
CA GLY A 349 8.57 -4.80 -10.03
C GLY A 349 8.69 -5.02 -8.52
N ASN A 350 9.25 -4.07 -7.78
CA ASN A 350 9.17 -4.08 -6.33
C ASN A 350 7.76 -3.65 -5.90
N VAL A 351 7.26 -4.27 -4.85
CA VAL A 351 5.94 -4.02 -4.26
C VAL A 351 6.14 -3.21 -2.99
N TYR A 352 5.37 -2.13 -2.86
CA TYR A 352 5.39 -1.21 -1.73
C TYR A 352 4.04 -1.30 -1.04
N SER A 353 4.02 -1.32 0.29
CA SER A 353 2.77 -1.18 1.05
C SER A 353 2.97 -0.29 2.26
N SER A 354 1.97 0.53 2.55
CA SER A 354 1.87 1.25 3.81
C SER A 354 1.66 0.24 4.96
N CYS A 355 2.36 0.47 6.07
CA CYS A 355 2.44 -0.41 7.22
C CYS A 355 2.47 0.43 8.52
N GLY A 356 2.54 -0.26 9.67
CA GLY A 356 2.45 0.36 11.00
C GLY A 356 3.57 1.35 11.35
N ASP A 357 4.74 1.24 10.72
CA ASP A 357 5.93 2.04 11.01
C ASP A 357 6.45 2.86 9.80
N GLY A 358 5.69 2.88 8.71
CA GLY A 358 6.04 3.57 7.47
C GLY A 358 5.65 2.76 6.23
N VAL A 359 6.53 2.69 5.23
CA VAL A 359 6.32 1.90 4.00
C VAL A 359 7.34 0.79 3.92
N HIS A 360 6.88 -0.44 3.68
CA HIS A 360 7.74 -1.60 3.45
C HIS A 360 7.87 -1.89 1.96
N VAL A 361 9.02 -2.39 1.54
CA VAL A 361 9.32 -2.69 0.13
C VAL A 361 9.81 -4.12 0.00
N TRP A 362 9.13 -4.88 -0.86
CA TRP A 362 9.53 -6.24 -1.22
C TRP A 362 9.94 -6.30 -2.68
N ASN A 363 10.97 -7.09 -2.99
CA ASN A 363 11.27 -7.40 -4.39
C ASN A 363 10.24 -8.37 -4.98
N ARG A 364 10.35 -8.66 -6.28
CA ARG A 364 9.45 -9.59 -7.01
C ARG A 364 9.34 -11.00 -6.41
N ARG A 365 10.22 -11.37 -5.49
CA ARG A 365 10.25 -12.67 -4.81
C ARG A 365 9.59 -12.64 -3.43
N GLY A 366 8.98 -11.51 -3.03
CA GLY A 366 8.41 -11.35 -1.70
C GLY A 366 9.46 -11.15 -0.59
N THR A 367 10.73 -10.90 -0.93
CA THR A 367 11.78 -10.64 0.08
C THR A 367 11.74 -9.17 0.49
N LEU A 368 11.64 -8.89 1.79
CA LEU A 368 11.73 -7.52 2.32
C LEU A 368 13.12 -6.96 2.02
N ILE A 369 13.19 -5.94 1.16
CA ILE A 369 14.46 -5.32 0.77
C ILE A 369 14.73 -4.03 1.55
N GLY A 370 13.68 -3.32 1.97
CA GLY A 370 13.83 -2.05 2.65
C GLY A 370 12.56 -1.51 3.28
N LYS A 371 12.73 -0.47 4.11
CA LYS A 371 11.62 0.35 4.60
C LYS A 371 11.92 1.83 4.50
N PHE A 372 10.88 2.61 4.24
CA PHE A 372 10.80 4.03 4.53
C PHE A 372 10.22 4.16 5.94
N PHE A 373 11.09 4.19 6.95
CA PHE A 373 10.69 4.17 8.35
C PHE A 373 10.34 5.59 8.79
N THR A 374 9.05 5.83 9.08
CA THR A 374 8.54 7.12 9.58
C THR A 374 8.26 7.09 11.08
N GLY A 375 8.29 5.89 11.69
CA GLY A 375 7.90 5.69 13.08
C GLY A 375 6.40 5.90 13.33
N LYS A 376 5.62 6.11 12.28
CA LYS A 376 4.17 6.34 12.30
C LYS A 376 3.48 5.35 11.38
N VAL A 377 2.22 5.05 11.69
CA VAL A 377 1.35 4.31 10.78
C VAL A 377 1.26 5.10 9.49
N SER A 378 1.72 4.50 8.39
CA SER A 378 1.39 4.97 7.06
C SER A 378 0.04 4.41 6.70
N CYS A 379 -0.83 5.26 6.17
CA CYS A 379 -2.15 4.85 5.74
C CYS A 379 -2.13 4.50 4.24
N ASN A 380 -1.44 5.28 3.41
CA ASN A 380 -1.32 4.99 1.98
C ASN A 380 -0.13 5.75 1.36
N LEU A 381 0.17 5.49 0.09
CA LEU A 381 1.30 6.06 -0.64
C LEU A 381 1.04 6.17 -2.16
N VAL A 382 1.73 7.12 -2.82
CA VAL A 382 1.67 7.27 -4.27
C VAL A 382 3.00 7.76 -4.86
N PHE A 383 3.35 7.26 -6.04
CA PHE A 383 4.41 7.85 -6.86
C PHE A 383 3.91 9.13 -7.53
N ALA A 384 4.58 10.25 -7.28
CA ALA A 384 4.19 11.59 -7.74
C ALA A 384 5.18 12.13 -8.78
N GLY A 385 5.25 11.45 -9.93
CA GLY A 385 6.27 11.66 -10.95
C GLY A 385 7.61 11.03 -10.59
N ASP A 386 8.60 11.18 -11.48
CA ASP A 386 9.86 10.46 -11.36
C ASP A 386 10.62 10.82 -10.07
N GLY A 387 11.03 9.79 -9.35
CA GLY A 387 11.81 9.85 -8.12
C GLY A 387 11.13 10.53 -6.93
N ASN A 388 9.78 10.61 -6.92
CA ASN A 388 9.02 11.16 -5.80
C ASN A 388 8.01 10.13 -5.30
N LEU A 389 8.14 9.72 -4.05
CA LEU A 389 7.17 8.91 -3.33
C LEU A 389 6.55 9.75 -2.22
N VAL A 390 5.24 9.98 -2.29
CA VAL A 390 4.46 10.67 -1.26
C VAL A 390 3.84 9.62 -0.35
N ILE A 391 4.02 9.79 0.96
CA ILE A 391 3.57 8.85 2.00
C ILE A 391 2.64 9.60 2.94
N LEU A 392 1.41 9.10 3.10
CA LEU A 392 0.42 9.63 4.03
C LEU A 392 0.55 8.93 5.39
N ALA A 393 0.58 9.71 6.46
CA ALA A 393 0.77 9.23 7.83
C ALA A 393 -0.17 9.91 8.84
N GLY A 394 -1.42 10.11 8.44
CA GLY A 394 -2.49 10.66 9.27
C GLY A 394 -2.42 12.17 9.43
N ASP A 395 -1.59 12.64 10.34
CA ASP A 395 -1.37 14.06 10.66
C ASP A 395 -0.13 14.66 9.98
N GLN A 396 0.52 13.87 9.11
CA GLN A 396 1.69 14.28 8.35
C GLN A 396 1.68 13.69 6.94
N VAL A 397 2.31 14.41 6.03
CA VAL A 397 2.68 13.92 4.69
C VAL A 397 4.20 13.91 4.60
N PHE A 398 4.77 12.80 4.15
CA PHE A 398 6.21 12.68 3.88
C PHE A 398 6.49 12.63 2.38
N LEU A 399 7.62 13.18 1.97
CA LEU A 399 8.21 12.97 0.66
C LEU A 399 9.49 12.16 0.80
N ALA A 400 9.58 11.05 0.07
CA ALA A 400 10.84 10.40 -0.21
C ALA A 400 11.30 10.69 -1.65
N LYS A 401 12.50 11.23 -1.79
CA LYS A 401 13.23 11.37 -3.04
C LYS A 401 14.08 10.13 -3.24
N ILE A 402 13.85 9.42 -4.33
CA ILE A 402 14.47 8.11 -4.61
C ILE A 402 14.76 7.95 -6.12
N ALA A 403 15.43 6.87 -6.50
CA ALA A 403 15.68 6.53 -7.91
C ALA A 403 14.56 5.69 -8.55
N ALA A 404 13.82 4.92 -7.77
CA ALA A 404 12.69 4.14 -8.29
C ALA A 404 11.54 5.03 -8.77
N ASN A 405 10.87 4.57 -9.82
CA ASN A 405 9.72 5.21 -10.42
C ASN A 405 8.53 4.25 -10.40
N GLY A 406 7.34 4.77 -10.12
CA GLY A 406 6.09 4.02 -10.19
C GLY A 406 5.73 3.60 -11.61
N LEU A 407 4.82 2.64 -11.74
CA LEU A 407 4.15 2.36 -13.01
C LEU A 407 3.32 3.56 -13.47
N ASN A 408 3.12 3.71 -14.78
CA ASN A 408 2.15 4.67 -15.29
C ASN A 408 0.74 4.16 -14.96
N VAL A 409 -0.02 4.94 -14.21
CA VAL A 409 -1.40 4.64 -13.80
C VAL A 409 -2.41 5.62 -14.40
N ALA A 410 -2.00 6.38 -15.42
CA ALA A 410 -2.89 7.16 -16.26
C ALA A 410 -3.45 6.28 -17.39
N TYR A 411 -4.76 6.29 -17.56
CA TYR A 411 -5.49 5.45 -18.49
C TYR A 411 -6.44 6.29 -19.36
N PRO A 412 -6.57 5.93 -20.66
CA PRO A 412 -7.37 6.68 -21.63
C PRO A 412 -8.86 6.74 -21.32
#